data_AF-A0A1M3BUP2-F1
#
_entry.id   AF-A0A1M3BUP2-F1
#
_cell.length_a   1.000
_cell.length_b   1.000
_cell.length_c   1.000
_cell.angle_alpha   90.00
_cell.angle_beta   90.00
_cell.angle_gamma   90.00
#
_symmetry.space_group_name_H-M   'P 1'
#
loop_
_entity.id
_entity.type
_entity.pdbx_description
1 polymer ?
#
loop_
_entity_poly.entity_id
_entity_poly.type
_entity_poly.pdbx_seq_one_letter_code
_entity_poly.pdbx_strand_id
1 'polypeptide(L)'
;MRIHALPITFLALLLTGSAHAEGEGRYRMEKTETGFVRLDTVSGDISLCREQDGQIVCRMAADERAAFEKELDLLAKRIEALEKGGTTGQTAAKPSLPTDEEIDRTMSIMEKMMKRFMGIVKNLEDGAEEPAPGKDAAPQKT
;
A
#
# COMPACT_ATOMS: atom_id res chain seq x y z
N MET A 1 -45.75 -66.56 27.25
CA MET A 1 -46.64 -66.00 26.20
C MET A 1 -46.16 -64.58 25.92
N ARG A 2 -45.23 -64.38 25.00
CA ARG A 2 -45.42 -63.98 23.59
C ARG A 2 -46.26 -62.71 23.41
N ILE A 3 -45.58 -61.57 23.27
CA ILE A 3 -45.93 -60.50 22.33
C ILE A 3 -44.61 -60.10 21.63
N HIS A 4 -44.58 -60.21 20.30
CA HIS A 4 -43.51 -59.78 19.41
C HIS A 4 -43.88 -58.42 18.79
N ALA A 5 -42.92 -57.49 18.68
CA ALA A 5 -42.70 -56.66 17.49
C ALA A 5 -41.42 -55.80 17.65
N LEU A 6 -40.41 -56.11 16.83
CA LEU A 6 -39.30 -55.24 16.36
C LEU A 6 -39.88 -54.13 15.43
N PRO A 7 -39.14 -53.15 14.84
CA PRO A 7 -37.70 -52.80 14.93
C PRO A 7 -37.34 -51.28 14.88
N ILE A 8 -36.05 -50.96 15.09
CA ILE A 8 -35.16 -50.02 14.37
C ILE A 8 -35.76 -48.76 13.74
N THR A 9 -35.31 -47.57 14.17
CA THR A 9 -34.82 -46.50 13.26
C THR A 9 -33.92 -45.50 13.99
N PHE A 10 -32.62 -45.59 13.69
CA PHE A 10 -31.65 -44.53 13.88
C PHE A 10 -31.98 -43.43 12.85
N LEU A 11 -32.49 -42.27 13.29
CA LEU A 11 -32.66 -41.12 12.40
C LEU A 11 -31.73 -40.00 12.87
N ALA A 12 -30.50 -40.05 12.35
CA ALA A 12 -29.69 -38.87 12.19
C ALA A 12 -30.42 -37.95 11.19
N LEU A 13 -30.81 -36.76 11.62
CA LEU A 13 -31.14 -35.68 10.69
C LEU A 13 -30.40 -34.42 11.12
N LEU A 14 -29.35 -34.17 10.35
CA LEU A 14 -28.63 -32.92 10.12
C LEU A 14 -29.45 -31.68 10.53
N LEU A 15 -29.04 -30.99 11.59
CA LEU A 15 -29.28 -29.56 11.64
C LEU A 15 -28.33 -28.92 10.63
N THR A 16 -28.83 -28.77 9.42
CA THR A 16 -28.37 -27.81 8.42
C THR A 16 -28.08 -26.48 9.11
N GLY A 17 -26.82 -26.04 9.06
CA GLY A 17 -26.45 -24.69 9.48
C GLY A 17 -27.27 -23.69 8.66
N SER A 18 -28.11 -22.92 9.34
CA SER A 18 -28.79 -21.80 8.74
C SER A 18 -27.77 -20.69 8.52
N ALA A 19 -27.32 -20.53 7.27
CA ALA A 19 -26.66 -19.31 6.83
C ALA A 19 -27.71 -18.20 6.80
N HIS A 20 -27.91 -17.54 7.95
CA HIS A 20 -28.71 -16.33 8.04
C HIS A 20 -27.94 -15.19 7.36
N ALA A 21 -28.25 -14.94 6.09
CA ALA A 21 -27.97 -13.65 5.45
C ALA A 21 -29.09 -12.68 5.81
N GLU A 22 -29.17 -12.29 7.08
CA GLU A 22 -30.10 -11.28 7.57
C GLU A 22 -29.40 -9.93 7.58
N GLY A 23 -29.99 -8.95 6.88
CA GLY A 23 -29.29 -7.77 6.37
C GLY A 23 -28.84 -6.77 7.43
N GLU A 24 -27.52 -6.72 7.66
CA GLU A 24 -26.69 -5.49 7.64
C GLU A 24 -25.22 -5.91 7.44
N GLY A 25 -24.93 -6.52 6.29
CA GLY A 25 -23.58 -6.87 5.87
C GLY A 25 -23.12 -5.99 4.71
N ARG A 26 -21.82 -5.99 4.42
CA ARG A 26 -21.22 -5.33 3.24
C ARG A 26 -21.92 -5.69 1.91
N TYR A 27 -22.60 -6.82 1.85
CA TYR A 27 -23.33 -7.25 0.65
C TYR A 27 -24.83 -7.32 0.93
N ARG A 28 -25.63 -6.73 0.03
CA ARG A 28 -27.09 -6.91 -0.01
C ARG A 28 -27.50 -7.63 -1.29
N MET A 29 -28.43 -8.56 -1.15
CA MET A 29 -28.96 -9.37 -2.25
C MET A 29 -30.40 -8.97 -2.52
N GLU A 30 -30.70 -8.68 -3.78
CA GLU A 30 -32.05 -8.37 -4.26
C GLU A 30 -32.45 -9.35 -5.37
N LYS A 31 -33.71 -9.77 -5.37
CA LYS A 31 -34.26 -10.65 -6.40
C LYS A 31 -34.83 -9.80 -7.53
N THR A 32 -34.46 -10.10 -8.78
CA THR A 32 -34.98 -9.44 -9.98
C THR A 32 -35.74 -10.43 -10.87
N GLU A 33 -36.38 -9.95 -11.94
CA GLU A 33 -37.07 -10.83 -12.89
C GLU A 33 -36.12 -11.81 -13.61
N THR A 34 -34.86 -11.43 -13.81
CA THR A 34 -33.87 -12.19 -14.59
C THR A 34 -32.88 -12.99 -13.73
N GLY A 35 -32.94 -12.87 -12.39
CA GLY A 35 -32.05 -13.57 -11.48
C GLY A 35 -31.90 -12.88 -10.13
N PHE A 36 -30.66 -12.82 -9.64
CA PHE A 36 -30.31 -12.16 -8.39
C PHE A 36 -29.30 -11.03 -8.65
N VAL A 37 -29.38 -9.97 -7.87
CA VAL A 37 -28.44 -8.85 -7.90
C VAL A 37 -27.79 -8.72 -6.54
N ARG A 38 -26.44 -8.63 -6.53
CA ARG A 38 -25.66 -8.35 -5.32
C ARG A 38 -25.13 -6.93 -5.37
N LEU A 39 -25.45 -6.14 -4.37
CA LEU A 39 -24.89 -4.81 -4.14
C LEU A 39 -23.79 -4.89 -3.06
N ASP A 40 -22.58 -4.41 -3.36
CA ASP A 40 -21.59 -4.08 -2.33
C ASP A 40 -21.92 -2.69 -1.76
N THR A 41 -22.30 -2.61 -0.49
CA THR A 41 -22.71 -1.37 0.18
C THR A 41 -21.54 -0.45 0.50
N VAL A 42 -20.29 -0.91 0.35
CA VAL A 42 -19.08 -0.12 0.56
C VAL A 42 -18.59 0.51 -0.74
N SER A 43 -18.52 -0.26 -1.84
CA SER A 43 -18.07 0.26 -3.14
C SER A 43 -19.19 0.78 -4.03
N GLY A 44 -20.43 0.30 -3.83
CA GLY A 44 -21.56 0.57 -4.72
C GLY A 44 -21.65 -0.36 -5.93
N ASP A 45 -20.75 -1.35 -6.04
CA ASP A 45 -20.71 -2.25 -7.20
C ASP A 45 -21.92 -3.19 -7.22
N ILE A 46 -22.46 -3.41 -8.43
CA ILE A 46 -23.63 -4.26 -8.68
C ILE A 46 -23.18 -5.49 -9.48
N SER A 47 -23.29 -6.68 -8.90
CA SER A 47 -23.03 -7.94 -9.59
C SER A 47 -24.32 -8.68 -9.93
N LEU A 48 -24.44 -9.18 -11.16
CA LEU A 48 -25.53 -10.10 -11.52
C LEU A 48 -25.16 -11.53 -11.13
N CYS A 49 -26.04 -12.18 -10.37
CA CYS A 49 -25.85 -13.53 -9.87
C CYS A 49 -26.90 -14.47 -10.47
N ARG A 50 -26.47 -15.69 -10.79
CA ARG A 50 -27.33 -16.75 -11.30
C ARG A 50 -27.27 -17.96 -10.39
N GLU A 51 -28.36 -18.70 -10.35
CA GLU A 51 -28.39 -19.99 -9.66
C GLU A 51 -27.72 -21.05 -10.54
N GLN A 52 -26.70 -21.72 -9.99
CA GLN A 52 -25.98 -22.83 -10.59
C GLN A 52 -25.82 -23.92 -9.52
N ASP A 53 -26.26 -25.14 -9.81
CA ASP A 53 -26.15 -26.30 -8.91
C ASP A 53 -26.73 -26.08 -7.50
N GLY A 54 -27.84 -25.34 -7.42
CA GLY A 54 -28.51 -25.01 -6.15
C GLY A 54 -27.77 -23.95 -5.32
N GLN A 55 -26.80 -23.24 -5.91
CA GLN A 55 -26.05 -22.15 -5.28
C GLN A 55 -26.17 -20.87 -6.11
N ILE A 56 -26.18 -19.71 -5.45
CA ILE A 56 -26.16 -18.42 -6.14
C ILE A 56 -24.71 -18.02 -6.42
N VAL A 57 -24.34 -17.98 -7.70
CA VAL A 57 -23.00 -17.61 -8.16
C VAL A 57 -23.04 -16.23 -8.80
N CYS A 58 -22.33 -15.27 -8.19
CA CYS A 58 -22.16 -13.93 -8.71
C CYS A 58 -20.90 -13.86 -9.59
N ARG A 59 -21.04 -13.43 -10.84
CA ARG A 59 -19.90 -13.12 -11.72
C ARG A 59 -20.00 -11.66 -12.15
N MET A 60 -18.86 -11.01 -12.31
CA MET A 60 -18.78 -9.68 -12.95
C MET A 60 -19.49 -9.73 -14.31
N ALA A 61 -20.20 -8.65 -14.63
CA ALA A 61 -20.93 -8.56 -15.87
C ALA A 61 -19.97 -8.63 -17.07
N ALA A 62 -20.42 -9.17 -18.20
CA ALA A 62 -19.54 -9.44 -19.33
C ALA A 62 -18.94 -8.17 -19.95
N ASP A 63 -19.66 -7.07 -19.87
CA ASP A 63 -19.26 -5.71 -20.27
C ASP A 63 -18.19 -5.12 -19.34
N GLU A 64 -18.33 -5.31 -18.02
CA GLU A 64 -17.30 -4.89 -17.05
C GLU A 64 -15.97 -5.59 -17.32
N ARG A 65 -16.01 -6.91 -17.57
CA ARG A 65 -14.79 -7.68 -17.92
C ARG A 65 -14.10 -7.12 -19.15
N ALA A 66 -14.85 -6.81 -20.22
CA ALA A 66 -14.30 -6.23 -21.43
C ALA A 66 -13.70 -4.83 -21.21
N ALA A 67 -14.32 -4.01 -20.35
CA ALA A 67 -13.79 -2.71 -19.96
C ALA A 67 -12.47 -2.85 -19.20
N PHE A 68 -12.39 -3.75 -18.21
CA PHE A 68 -11.16 -4.02 -17.46
C PHE A 68 -10.05 -4.59 -18.35
N GLU A 69 -10.36 -5.53 -19.23
CA GLU A 69 -9.39 -6.07 -20.20
C GLU A 69 -8.82 -4.98 -21.10
N LYS A 70 -9.66 -4.06 -21.58
CA LYS A 70 -9.21 -2.90 -22.37
C LYS A 70 -8.28 -1.97 -21.58
N GLU A 71 -8.60 -1.71 -20.31
CA GLU A 71 -7.74 -0.88 -19.44
C GLU A 71 -6.39 -1.56 -19.16
N LEU A 72 -6.40 -2.87 -18.90
CA LEU A 72 -5.19 -3.66 -18.73
C LEU A 72 -4.30 -3.63 -19.98
N ASP A 73 -4.89 -3.79 -21.16
CA ASP A 73 -4.18 -3.69 -22.44
C ASP A 73 -3.54 -2.30 -22.64
N LEU A 74 -4.27 -1.24 -22.31
CA LEU A 74 -3.76 0.13 -22.40
C LEU A 74 -2.60 0.35 -21.42
N LEU A 75 -2.75 -0.13 -20.20
CA LEU A 75 -1.71 -0.02 -19.16
C LEU A 75 -0.46 -0.80 -19.56
N ALA A 76 -0.61 -2.03 -20.04
CA ALA A 76 0.49 -2.86 -20.54
C ALA A 76 1.25 -2.15 -21.67
N LYS A 77 0.53 -1.57 -22.64
CA LYS A 77 1.14 -0.77 -23.72
C LYS A 77 1.89 0.45 -23.21
N ARG A 78 1.37 1.11 -22.17
CA ARG A 78 2.04 2.27 -21.56
C ARG A 78 3.31 1.86 -20.84
N ILE A 79 3.29 0.77 -20.09
CA ILE A 79 4.47 0.21 -19.43
C ILE A 79 5.51 -0.18 -20.48
N GLU A 80 5.11 -0.89 -21.53
CA GLU A 80 6.01 -1.27 -22.63
C GLU A 80 6.64 -0.03 -23.30
N ALA A 81 5.85 1.02 -23.55
CA ALA A 81 6.35 2.27 -24.10
C ALA A 81 7.32 2.99 -23.15
N LEU A 82 7.04 2.98 -21.85
CA LEU A 82 7.93 3.55 -20.83
C LEU A 82 9.20 2.75 -20.64
N GLU A 83 9.15 1.43 -20.70
CA GLU A 83 10.32 0.55 -20.66
C GLU A 83 11.17 0.74 -21.93
N LYS A 84 10.55 0.83 -23.10
CA LYS A 84 11.24 1.13 -24.36
C LYS A 84 11.85 2.53 -24.38
N GLY A 85 11.13 3.53 -23.88
CA GLY A 85 11.61 4.91 -23.78
C GLY A 85 12.67 5.10 -22.69
N GLY A 86 12.51 4.40 -21.57
CA GLY A 86 13.45 4.36 -20.45
C GLY A 86 14.71 3.58 -20.77
N THR A 87 14.63 2.56 -21.63
CA THR A 87 15.81 1.89 -22.19
C THR A 87 16.48 2.74 -23.26
N THR A 88 15.78 3.44 -24.15
CA THR A 88 16.45 4.38 -25.06
C THR A 88 17.08 5.57 -24.32
N GLY A 89 16.48 6.05 -23.23
CA GLY A 89 17.05 7.08 -22.35
C GLY A 89 18.24 6.61 -21.50
N GLN A 90 18.24 5.36 -21.03
CA GLN A 90 19.29 4.79 -20.16
C GLN A 90 20.27 3.85 -20.88
N THR A 91 20.12 3.61 -22.19
CA THR A 91 21.12 2.87 -23.00
C THR A 91 21.81 3.76 -24.02
N ALA A 92 21.25 4.93 -24.36
CA ALA A 92 22.01 6.02 -24.98
C ALA A 92 22.93 6.70 -23.97
N ALA A 93 22.52 6.76 -22.70
CA ALA A 93 23.41 6.95 -21.57
C ALA A 93 23.74 5.58 -20.99
N LYS A 94 24.77 4.89 -21.52
CA LYS A 94 25.58 4.03 -20.63
C LYS A 94 25.72 4.81 -19.31
N PRO A 95 25.62 4.20 -18.11
CA PRO A 95 26.19 4.85 -16.94
C PRO A 95 27.68 4.94 -17.25
N SER A 96 28.10 5.99 -17.94
CA SER A 96 29.48 6.41 -18.01
C SER A 96 29.79 6.65 -16.56
N LEU A 97 30.54 5.72 -15.98
CA LEU A 97 31.12 5.93 -14.68
C LEU A 97 31.68 7.36 -14.70
N PRO A 98 31.28 8.21 -13.74
CA PRO A 98 31.78 9.58 -13.68
C PRO A 98 33.30 9.55 -13.80
N THR A 99 33.88 10.49 -14.54
CA THR A 99 35.33 10.50 -14.68
C THR A 99 35.98 10.76 -13.33
N ASP A 100 37.25 10.34 -13.15
CA ASP A 100 37.96 10.54 -11.90
C ASP A 100 37.96 12.03 -11.49
N GLU A 101 37.99 12.96 -12.46
CA GLU A 101 37.88 14.40 -12.21
C GLU A 101 36.51 14.84 -11.65
N GLU A 102 35.42 14.20 -12.06
CA GLU A 102 34.07 14.49 -11.55
C GLU A 102 33.90 13.98 -10.12
N ILE A 103 34.48 12.82 -9.83
CA ILE A 103 34.54 12.24 -8.48
C ILE A 103 35.36 13.16 -7.58
N ASP A 104 36.56 13.57 -7.99
CA ASP A 104 37.42 14.48 -7.23
C ASP A 104 36.77 15.85 -7.00
N ARG A 105 36.08 16.38 -8.01
CA ARG A 105 35.30 17.63 -7.87
C ARG A 105 34.21 17.48 -6.83
N THR A 106 33.49 16.36 -6.83
CA THR A 106 32.42 16.07 -5.85
C THR A 106 32.97 15.91 -4.44
N MET A 107 34.09 15.18 -4.30
CA MET A 107 34.76 15.01 -3.01
C MET A 107 35.27 16.33 -2.45
N SER A 108 35.83 17.22 -3.29
CA SER A 108 36.26 18.56 -2.88
C SER A 108 35.09 19.44 -2.41
N ILE A 109 33.92 19.32 -3.05
CA ILE A 109 32.71 20.04 -2.63
C ILE A 109 32.23 19.51 -1.28
N MET A 110 32.18 18.19 -1.11
CA MET A 110 31.78 17.54 0.14
C MET A 110 32.72 17.92 1.30
N GLU A 111 34.02 17.97 1.06
CA GLU A 111 35.03 18.36 2.05
C GLU A 111 34.85 19.83 2.48
N LYS A 112 34.65 20.75 1.53
CA LYS A 112 34.40 22.16 1.81
C LYS A 112 33.12 22.36 2.62
N MET A 113 32.08 21.59 2.32
CA MET A 113 30.82 21.62 3.08
C MET A 113 31.03 21.15 4.52
N MET A 114 31.73 20.03 4.73
CA MET A 114 32.01 19.49 6.07
C MET A 114 32.88 20.43 6.90
N LYS A 115 33.93 21.02 6.30
CA LYS A 115 34.78 22.01 6.96
C LYS A 115 34.00 23.25 7.40
N ARG A 116 33.11 23.74 6.53
CA ARG A 116 32.27 24.90 6.84
C ARG A 116 31.26 24.60 7.94
N PHE A 117 30.69 23.39 7.95
CA PHE A 117 29.78 22.93 9.00
C PHE A 117 30.49 22.85 10.37
N MET A 118 31.66 22.21 10.44
CA MET A 118 32.44 22.11 11.68
C MET A 118 32.87 23.49 12.22
N GLY A 119 33.21 24.43 11.34
CA GLY A 119 33.52 25.80 11.75
C GLY A 119 32.34 26.53 12.40
N ILE A 120 31.11 26.28 11.93
CA ILE A 120 29.90 26.85 12.54
C ILE A 120 29.66 26.26 13.93
N VAL A 121 29.81 24.93 14.09
CA VAL A 121 29.66 24.25 15.38
C VAL A 121 30.68 24.75 16.39
N LYS A 122 31.96 24.83 16.01
CA LYS A 122 33.04 25.27 16.89
C LYS A 122 32.88 26.73 17.35
N ASN A 123 32.43 27.62 16.47
CA ASN A 123 32.15 29.01 16.84
C ASN A 123 30.98 29.15 17.84
N LEU A 124 30.05 28.19 17.87
CA LEU A 124 28.96 28.15 18.85
C LEU A 124 29.43 27.62 20.21
N GLU A 125 30.39 26.70 20.22
CA GLU A 125 31.02 26.17 21.45
C GLU A 125 31.99 27.19 22.09
N ASP A 126 32.85 27.82 21.28
CA ASP A 126 33.85 28.79 21.74
C ASP A 126 33.23 30.14 22.15
N GLY A 127 31.99 30.44 21.74
CA GLY A 127 31.26 31.66 22.12
C GLY A 127 30.73 31.68 23.56
N ALA A 128 31.02 30.65 24.36
CA ALA A 128 30.64 30.55 25.77
C ALA A 128 31.73 31.06 26.76
N GLU A 129 32.90 31.47 26.28
CA GLU A 129 34.02 31.87 27.15
C GLU A 129 34.75 33.12 26.61
N GLU A 130 34.27 34.32 26.98
CA GLU A 130 35.13 35.53 27.00
C GLU A 130 35.49 35.90 28.45
N PRO A 131 36.78 36.16 28.75
CA PRO A 131 37.25 36.52 30.09
C PRO A 131 37.07 38.01 30.39
N ALA A 132 36.64 38.32 31.62
CA ALA A 132 36.43 39.69 32.10
C ALA A 132 37.74 40.50 32.26
N PRO A 133 37.76 41.82 31.94
CA PRO A 133 38.83 42.72 32.34
C PRO A 133 38.40 43.54 33.56
N GLY A 134 39.13 43.41 34.66
CA GLY A 134 38.85 44.17 35.87
C GLY A 134 39.84 43.89 37.00
N LYS A 135 41.13 44.14 36.77
CA LYS A 135 42.11 44.29 37.85
C LYS A 135 42.82 45.62 37.65
N ASP A 136 42.34 46.64 38.35
CA ASP A 136 43.19 47.74 38.82
C ASP A 136 42.56 48.38 40.06
N ALA A 137 43.43 48.68 41.02
CA ALA A 137 43.24 49.46 42.24
C ALA A 137 42.46 48.83 43.41
N ALA A 138 43.20 48.17 44.29
CA ALA A 138 42.85 48.14 45.71
C ALA A 138 43.12 49.52 46.35
N PRO A 139 42.27 49.97 47.30
CA PRO A 139 42.77 50.73 48.43
C PRO A 139 42.47 50.00 49.74
N GLN A 140 43.51 49.90 50.57
CA GLN A 140 43.42 49.49 51.97
C GLN A 140 42.53 50.49 52.73
N LYS A 141 41.72 49.99 53.67
CA LYS A 141 41.34 50.80 54.83
C LYS A 141 41.16 49.95 56.08
N THR A 142 41.81 50.46 57.11
CA THR A 142 41.69 50.30 58.56
C THR A 142 40.26 50.15 59.07
#